data_AF-A0A221R665-F1
#
_entry.id   AF-A0A221R665-F1
#
_cell.length_a   1.000
_cell.length_b   1.000
_cell.length_c   1.000
_cell.angle_alpha   90.00
_cell.angle_beta   90.00
_cell.angle_gamma   90.00
#
_symmetry.space_group_name_H-M   'P 1'
#
loop_
_entity.id
_entity.type
_entity.pdbx_description
1 polymer ?
#
loop_
_entity_poly.entity_id
_entity_poly.type
_entity_poly.pdbx_seq_one_letter_code
_entity_poly.pdbx_strand_id
1 'polypeptide(L)'
;MPMGGRWSSESGLLFGIEYADGRKAVIGHPRPAMVGTEPAVAEPVLLQAGGGGGMGTGDEWVSSSRLWLWPLPEHGDLRLVARWNDAGMPETSIVLDGNRIVAALDGVQPF
;
A
#
# COMPACT_ATOMS: atom_id res chain seq x y z
N MET A 1 -1.08 16.99 2.20
CA MET A 1 -2.09 16.73 3.24
C MET A 1 -1.77 15.38 3.86
N PRO A 2 -1.76 15.21 5.19
CA PRO A 2 -1.56 13.89 5.80
C PRO A 2 -2.71 12.95 5.40
N MET A 3 -2.43 11.67 5.23
CA MET A 3 -3.50 10.67 5.06
C MET A 3 -4.37 10.63 6.32
N GLY A 4 -5.63 11.06 6.21
CA GLY A 4 -6.61 11.15 7.30
C GLY A 4 -7.13 9.80 7.83
N GLY A 5 -6.34 8.74 7.78
CA GLY A 5 -6.64 7.43 8.37
C GLY A 5 -6.04 7.30 9.77
N ARG A 6 -6.68 6.52 10.64
CA ARG A 6 -6.16 6.21 11.97
C ARG A 6 -5.05 5.16 11.83
N TRP A 7 -3.80 5.62 11.70
CA TRP A 7 -2.61 4.76 11.73
C TRP A 7 -2.66 3.83 12.95
N SER A 8 -2.35 2.54 12.77
CA SER A 8 -2.14 1.62 13.90
C SER A 8 -0.92 2.08 14.70
N SER A 9 -0.88 1.79 16.01
CA SER A 9 0.29 1.99 16.86
C SER A 9 1.37 0.93 16.63
N GLU A 10 1.35 0.28 15.46
CA GLU A 10 2.28 -0.79 15.14
C GLU A 10 3.68 -0.21 14.94
N SER A 11 4.64 -0.84 15.61
CA SER A 11 6.07 -0.61 15.46
C SER A 11 6.54 -1.17 14.12
N GLY A 12 7.21 -0.34 13.31
CA GLY A 12 7.74 -0.72 11.98
C GLY A 12 7.41 0.24 10.84
N LEU A 13 7.84 -0.15 9.63
CA LEU A 13 7.57 0.57 8.38
C LEU A 13 6.14 0.29 7.93
N LEU A 14 5.32 1.34 7.88
CA LEU A 14 3.92 1.29 7.46
C LEU A 14 3.78 1.89 6.06
N PHE A 15 2.86 1.33 5.27
CA PHE A 15 2.51 1.85 3.94
C PHE A 15 1.03 2.22 3.85
N GLY A 16 0.76 3.23 3.02
CA GLY A 16 -0.57 3.64 2.60
C GLY A 16 -0.62 4.04 1.14
N ILE A 17 -1.82 4.12 0.58
CA ILE A 17 -2.07 4.52 -0.81
C ILE A 17 -3.22 5.51 -0.91
N GLU A 18 -3.11 6.48 -1.81
CA GLU A 18 -4.17 7.43 -2.20
C GLU A 18 -4.40 7.32 -3.70
N TYR A 19 -5.63 7.06 -4.10
CA TYR A 19 -6.05 7.13 -5.49
C TYR A 19 -6.27 8.59 -5.91
N ALA A 20 -6.24 8.84 -7.22
CA ALA A 20 -6.55 10.15 -7.78
C ALA A 20 -7.97 10.66 -7.42
N ASP A 21 -8.91 9.74 -7.17
CA ASP A 21 -10.27 10.04 -6.72
C ASP A 21 -10.38 10.35 -5.21
N GLY A 22 -9.27 10.28 -4.48
CA GLY A 22 -9.19 10.58 -3.05
C GLY A 22 -9.47 9.39 -2.12
N ARG A 23 -9.81 8.20 -2.65
CA ARG A 23 -9.93 6.97 -1.84
C ARG A 23 -8.56 6.58 -1.27
N LYS A 24 -8.54 5.99 -0.07
CA LYS A 24 -7.30 5.69 0.66
C LYS A 24 -7.35 4.32 1.31
N ALA A 25 -6.20 3.65 1.35
CA ALA A 25 -6.00 2.45 2.15
C ALA A 25 -4.66 2.52 2.89
N VAL A 26 -4.57 1.89 4.05
CA VAL A 26 -3.32 1.70 4.80
C VAL A 26 -3.18 0.24 5.19
N ILE A 27 -1.95 -0.24 5.26
CA ILE A 27 -1.67 -1.58 5.81
C ILE A 27 -2.19 -1.62 7.25
N GLY A 28 -2.88 -2.72 7.60
CA GLY A 28 -3.39 -2.94 8.95
C GLY A 28 -4.81 -2.44 9.21
N HIS A 29 -5.48 -1.78 8.25
CA HIS A 29 -6.93 -1.56 8.36
C HIS A 29 -7.71 -2.88 8.22
N PRO A 30 -8.85 -3.03 8.93
CA PRO A 30 -9.52 -4.31 9.09
C PRO A 30 -9.85 -4.92 7.73
N ARG A 31 -9.32 -6.12 7.52
CA ARG A 31 -9.55 -6.92 6.31
C ARG A 31 -11.06 -7.16 6.16
N PRO A 32 -11.68 -6.87 5.00
CA PRO A 32 -12.91 -7.55 4.64
C PRO A 32 -12.66 -9.06 4.73
N ALA A 33 -13.63 -9.83 5.24
CA ALA A 33 -13.49 -11.27 5.39
C ALA A 33 -13.11 -11.91 4.04
N MET A 34 -11.87 -12.37 3.91
CA MET A 34 -11.33 -13.04 2.73
C MET A 34 -11.86 -14.48 2.66
N VAL A 35 -13.18 -14.70 2.62
CA VAL A 35 -13.78 -16.03 2.41
C VAL A 35 -15.09 -15.90 1.60
N GLY A 36 -15.02 -16.31 0.33
CA GLY A 36 -16.11 -16.97 -0.38
C GLY A 36 -17.38 -16.17 -0.73
N THR A 37 -17.44 -14.88 -0.47
CA THR A 37 -18.51 -14.01 -0.95
C THR A 37 -17.86 -12.82 -1.61
N GLU A 38 -18.14 -12.55 -2.88
CA GLU A 38 -17.82 -11.26 -3.51
C GLU A 38 -18.30 -10.16 -2.57
N PRO A 39 -17.41 -9.40 -1.91
CA PRO A 39 -17.86 -8.21 -1.26
C PRO A 39 -17.71 -7.11 -2.31
N ALA A 40 -18.81 -6.42 -2.57
CA ALA A 40 -18.77 -5.06 -3.10
C ALA A 40 -18.04 -4.17 -2.08
N VAL A 41 -16.72 -4.33 -1.92
CA VAL A 41 -15.93 -3.46 -1.07
C VAL A 41 -15.78 -2.17 -1.86
N ALA A 42 -16.60 -1.16 -1.54
CA ALA A 42 -16.49 0.17 -2.14
C ALA A 42 -15.13 0.82 -1.84
N GLU A 43 -14.49 0.41 -0.75
CA GLU A 43 -13.24 0.94 -0.24
C GLU A 43 -12.03 0.12 -0.69
N PRO A 44 -10.88 0.77 -0.97
CA PRO A 44 -9.68 0.06 -1.33
C PRO A 44 -9.05 -0.68 -0.14
N VAL A 45 -8.39 -1.80 -0.45
CA VAL A 45 -7.72 -2.71 0.47
C VAL A 45 -6.26 -2.80 0.09
N LEU A 46 -5.37 -2.54 1.06
CA LEU A 46 -3.93 -2.68 0.92
C LEU A 46 -3.40 -3.71 1.93
N LEU A 47 -2.75 -4.75 1.42
CA LEU A 47 -2.15 -5.82 2.22
C LEU A 47 -0.66 -5.92 1.94
N GLN A 48 0.13 -6.20 2.98
CA GLN A 48 1.49 -6.69 2.79
C GLN A 48 1.42 -8.20 2.54
N ALA A 49 1.67 -8.61 1.30
CA ALA A 49 1.54 -9.99 0.81
C ALA A 49 2.87 -10.76 0.87
N GLY A 50 3.76 -10.36 1.78
CA GLY A 50 5.11 -10.89 1.94
C GLY A 50 6.20 -9.87 1.62
N GLY A 51 7.44 -10.33 1.62
CA GLY A 51 8.63 -9.50 1.41
C GLY A 51 9.91 -10.31 1.60
N GLY A 52 11.04 -9.74 1.19
CA GLY A 52 12.36 -10.21 1.63
C GLY A 52 12.71 -9.63 2.99
N GLY A 53 13.65 -10.26 3.69
CA GLY A 53 14.18 -9.72 4.94
C GLY A 53 14.69 -8.29 4.79
N GLY A 54 14.65 -7.53 5.89
CA GLY A 54 15.35 -6.26 5.98
C GLY A 54 16.80 -6.47 6.40
N MET A 55 17.72 -5.72 5.82
CA MET A 55 19.09 -5.61 6.28
C MET A 55 19.33 -4.17 6.71
N GLY A 56 19.96 -3.99 7.86
CA GLY A 56 20.32 -2.66 8.32
C GLY A 56 21.69 -2.61 8.97
N THR A 57 22.35 -1.47 8.81
CA THR A 57 23.46 -1.02 9.65
C THR A 57 22.90 -0.08 10.73
N GLY A 58 23.77 0.53 11.54
CA GLY A 58 23.32 1.49 12.56
C GLY A 58 22.63 2.74 11.98
N ASP A 59 22.83 3.03 10.70
CA ASP A 59 22.42 4.25 10.01
C ASP A 59 21.66 4.01 8.69
N GLU A 60 21.64 2.79 8.15
CA GLU A 60 20.96 2.44 6.90
C GLU A 60 20.02 1.25 7.10
N TRP A 61 18.86 1.26 6.45
CA TRP A 61 17.94 0.13 6.41
C TRP A 61 17.42 -0.09 4.99
N VAL A 62 17.55 -1.31 4.49
CA VAL A 62 17.07 -1.73 3.17
C VAL A 62 16.14 -2.91 3.34
N SER A 63 14.95 -2.86 2.74
CA SER A 63 13.99 -3.97 2.76
C SER A 63 13.28 -4.08 1.42
N SER A 64 12.79 -5.28 1.11
CA SER A 64 11.89 -5.51 -0.03
C SER A 64 10.55 -6.01 0.47
N SER A 65 9.46 -5.38 0.04
CA SER A 65 8.10 -5.77 0.43
C SER A 65 7.23 -5.91 -0.81
N ARG A 66 6.34 -6.91 -0.82
CA ARG A 66 5.27 -7.00 -1.82
C ARG A 66 3.97 -6.52 -1.21
N LEU A 67 3.37 -5.55 -1.89
CA LEU A 67 2.07 -5.01 -1.53
C LEU A 67 1.04 -5.56 -2.51
N TRP A 68 -0.10 -5.99 -1.99
CA TRP A 68 -1.27 -6.35 -2.76
C TRP A 68 -2.34 -5.28 -2.56
N LEU A 69 -2.80 -4.71 -3.66
CA LEU A 69 -3.76 -3.61 -3.69
C LEU A 69 -5.00 -4.05 -4.47
N TRP A 70 -6.19 -3.79 -3.91
CA TRP A 70 -7.47 -4.01 -4.56
C TRP A 70 -8.46 -2.87 -4.25
N PRO A 71 -9.24 -2.37 -5.20
CA PRO A 71 -9.19 -2.67 -6.64
C PRO A 71 -7.96 -2.04 -7.30
N LEU A 72 -7.68 -2.40 -8.55
CA LEU A 72 -6.68 -1.67 -9.35
C LEU A 72 -7.16 -0.22 -9.55
N PRO A 73 -6.27 0.80 -9.55
CA PRO A 73 -6.66 2.14 -9.99
C PRO A 73 -7.23 2.08 -11.40
N GLU A 74 -8.42 2.67 -11.60
CA GLU A 74 -9.04 2.72 -12.94
C GLU A 74 -8.23 3.63 -13.87
N HIS A 75 -7.91 4.84 -13.38
CA HIS A 75 -7.09 5.83 -14.09
C HIS A 75 -6.39 6.78 -13.10
N GLY A 76 -5.35 7.45 -13.58
CA GLY A 76 -4.69 8.53 -12.87
C GLY A 76 -3.63 8.07 -11.87
N ASP A 77 -2.94 9.04 -11.28
CA ASP A 77 -1.82 8.82 -10.39
C ASP A 77 -2.24 8.15 -9.06
N LEU A 78 -1.38 7.27 -8.57
CA LEU A 78 -1.49 6.66 -7.24
C LEU A 78 -0.37 7.19 -6.35
N ARG A 79 -0.70 7.75 -5.19
CA ARG A 79 0.32 8.14 -4.21
C ARG A 79 0.61 6.99 -3.28
N LEU A 80 1.84 6.49 -3.27
CA LEU A 80 2.33 5.56 -2.25
C LEU A 80 2.93 6.37 -1.10
N VAL A 81 2.48 6.11 0.11
CA VAL A 81 2.89 6.78 1.34
C VAL A 81 3.61 5.78 2.25
N ALA A 82 4.69 6.22 2.88
CA ALA A 82 5.45 5.45 3.86
C ALA A 82 5.68 6.25 5.13
N ARG A 83 5.64 5.58 6.29
CA ARG A 83 5.89 6.17 7.61
C ARG A 83 6.62 5.15 8.47
N TRP A 84 7.54 5.62 9.31
CA TRP A 84 8.19 4.77 10.31
C TRP A 84 8.41 5.54 11.61
N ASN A 85 7.49 5.36 12.55
CA ASN A 85 7.49 6.12 13.81
C ASN A 85 8.74 5.84 14.66
N ASP A 86 9.12 4.57 14.82
CA ASP A 86 10.25 4.17 15.68
C ASP A 86 11.60 4.65 15.14
N ALA A 87 11.71 4.79 13.82
CA ALA A 87 12.89 5.35 13.17
C ALA A 87 12.86 6.89 13.09
N GLY A 88 11.81 7.54 13.61
CA GLY A 88 11.62 8.99 13.49
C GLY A 88 11.39 9.46 12.05
N MET A 89 11.06 8.55 11.12
CA MET A 89 10.81 8.89 9.73
C MET A 89 9.40 9.48 9.60
N PRO A 90 9.27 10.76 9.19
CA PRO A 90 7.96 11.35 8.95
C PRO A 90 7.25 10.66 7.79
N GLU A 91 5.98 10.99 7.62
CA GLU A 91 5.23 10.57 6.44
C GLU A 91 5.91 11.12 5.17
N THR A 92 6.31 10.20 4.30
CA THR A 92 6.91 10.50 3.00
C THR A 92 6.08 9.84 1.92
N SER A 93 6.13 10.36 0.69
CA SER A 93 5.32 9.82 -0.39
C SER A 93 5.99 9.93 -1.74
N ILE A 94 5.72 8.96 -2.60
CA ILE A 94 6.02 9.01 -4.03
C ILE A 94 4.73 8.92 -4.83
N VAL A 95 4.75 9.41 -6.06
CA VAL A 95 3.65 9.26 -7.02
C VAL A 95 4.02 8.18 -8.02
N LEU A 96 3.11 7.22 -8.20
CA LEU A 96 3.18 6.17 -9.20
C LEU A 96 2.21 6.53 -10.33
N ASP A 97 2.69 6.42 -11.57
CA ASP A 97 1.83 6.57 -12.75
C ASP A 97 0.88 5.38 -12.82
N GLY A 98 -0.38 5.59 -12.44
CA GLY A 98 -1.38 4.52 -12.41
C GLY A 98 -1.71 3.99 -13.79
N ASN A 99 -1.46 4.74 -14.87
CA ASN A 99 -1.65 4.22 -16.22
C ASN A 99 -0.66 3.09 -16.53
N ARG A 100 0.55 3.11 -15.96
CA ARG A 100 1.51 1.99 -16.07
C ARG A 100 1.05 0.76 -15.29
N ILE A 101 0.37 0.97 -14.16
CA ILE A 101 -0.21 -0.12 -13.36
C ILE A 101 -1.36 -0.77 -14.14
N VAL A 102 -2.23 0.02 -14.75
CA VAL A 102 -3.33 -0.46 -15.61
C VAL A 102 -2.79 -1.16 -16.85
N ALA A 103 -1.80 -0.59 -17.54
CA ALA A 103 -1.19 -1.22 -18.72
C ALA A 103 -0.53 -2.58 -18.41
N ALA A 104 -0.10 -2.81 -17.16
CA ALA A 104 0.43 -4.11 -16.75
C ALA A 104 -0.63 -5.23 -16.76
N LEU A 105 -1.93 -4.89 -16.81
CA LEU A 105 -3.01 -5.88 -16.96
C LEU A 105 -2.87 -6.71 -18.24
N ASP A 106 -2.38 -6.11 -19.33
CA ASP A 106 -2.20 -6.79 -20.62
C ASP A 106 -1.20 -7.96 -20.53
N GLY A 107 -0.31 -7.92 -19.53
CA GLY A 107 0.69 -8.96 -19.27
C GLY A 107 0.24 -10.02 -18.27
N VAL A 108 -0.96 -9.94 -17.70
CA VAL A 108 -1.44 -10.90 -16.69
C VAL A 108 -1.66 -12.25 -17.35
N GLN A 109 -1.04 -13.29 -16.79
CA GLN A 109 -1.22 -14.68 -17.21
C GLN A 109 -1.75 -15.50 -16.03
N PRO A 110 -2.60 -16.52 -16.29
CA PRO A 110 -2.94 -17.51 -15.27
C PRO A 110 -1.68 -18.17 -14.71
N PHE A 111 -1.67 -18.38 -13.40
CA PHE A 111 -0.57 -19.04 -12.69
C PHE A 111 -0.55 -20.55 -12.95
#